data_AF-A0AAF1AQV2-F1
#
_entry.id   AF-A0AAF1AQV2-F1
#
_cell.length_a   1.000
_cell.length_b   1.000
_cell.length_c   1.000
_cell.angle_alpha   90.00
_cell.angle_beta   90.00
_cell.angle_gamma   90.00
#
_symmetry.space_group_name_H-M   'P 1'
#
loop_
_entity.id
_entity.type
_entity.pdbx_description
1 polymer ?
#
loop_
_entity_poly.entity_id
_entity_poly.type
_entity_poly.pdbx_seq_one_letter_code
_entity_poly.pdbx_strand_id
1 'polypeptide(L)'
;MSVRRCSGSHVLGFLKYLDQFGATKVHKMSCEYYGQAYSSVACSCPLKEAWSSLQSVVGRLRVAFEEYGGSPLTNPFGSSVVWLYLEEVKVSQAKARGLSYKC
;
A
#
# COMPACT_ATOMS: atom_id res chain seq x y z
N MET A 1 0.33 -2.93 -32.05
CA MET A 1 -0.47 -2.15 -31.09
C MET A 1 0.41 -1.81 -29.90
N SER A 2 0.78 -0.53 -29.75
CA SER A 2 1.67 -0.08 -28.66
C SER A 2 0.93 -0.18 -27.32
N VAL A 3 1.50 -0.91 -26.36
CA VAL A 3 1.04 -0.84 -24.96
C VAL A 3 1.19 0.61 -24.53
N ARG A 4 0.04 1.29 -24.39
CA ARG A 4 -0.04 2.65 -23.83
C ARG A 4 0.85 2.70 -22.60
N ARG A 5 1.84 3.59 -22.61
CA ARG A 5 2.94 3.67 -21.63
C ARG A 5 2.41 3.56 -20.21
N CYS A 6 2.49 2.37 -19.62
CA CYS A 6 2.21 2.17 -18.19
C CYS A 6 3.23 2.98 -17.41
N SER A 7 2.77 3.72 -16.40
CA SER A 7 3.59 4.65 -15.62
C SER A 7 3.29 4.49 -14.14
N GLY A 8 4.12 5.09 -13.28
CA GLY A 8 3.92 5.06 -11.84
C GLY A 8 2.53 5.53 -11.37
N SER A 9 1.89 6.47 -12.07
CA SER A 9 0.53 6.91 -11.74
C SER A 9 -0.53 5.84 -11.97
N HIS A 10 -0.40 5.03 -13.03
CA HIS A 10 -1.28 3.90 -13.29
C HIS A 10 -1.10 2.82 -12.22
N VAL A 11 0.16 2.53 -11.84
CA VAL A 11 0.46 1.60 -10.74
C VAL A 11 -0.11 2.12 -9.42
N LEU A 12 0.05 3.41 -9.11
CA LEU A 12 -0.55 4.02 -7.92
C LEU A 12 -2.08 3.86 -7.91
N GLY A 13 -2.75 4.11 -9.03
CA GLY A 13 -4.19 3.92 -9.16
C GLY A 13 -4.61 2.48 -8.87
N PHE A 14 -3.88 1.50 -9.42
CA PHE A 14 -4.08 0.09 -9.15
C PHE A 14 -3.90 -0.26 -7.66
N LEU A 15 -2.84 0.23 -7.02
CA LEU A 15 -2.60 -0.03 -5.59
C LEU A 15 -3.69 0.59 -4.69
N LYS A 16 -4.14 1.82 -4.99
CA LYS A 16 -5.27 2.46 -4.27
C LYS A 16 -6.59 1.71 -4.44
N TYR A 17 -6.76 1.04 -5.58
CA TYR A 17 -7.90 0.16 -5.79
C TYR A 17 -7.78 -1.11 -4.95
N LEU A 18 -6.63 -1.80 -5.00
CA LEU A 18 -6.38 -3.00 -4.19
C LEU A 18 -6.54 -2.73 -2.68
N ASP A 19 -6.09 -1.56 -2.23
CA ASP A 19 -6.17 -1.13 -0.83
C ASP A 19 -7.59 -1.10 -0.26
N GLN A 20 -8.65 -1.20 -1.08
CA GLN A 20 -10.04 -1.19 -0.61
C GLN A 20 -10.55 -2.57 -0.14
N PHE A 21 -9.84 -3.66 -0.47
CA PHE A 21 -10.36 -5.03 -0.32
C PHE A 21 -9.74 -5.85 0.81
N GLY A 22 -8.86 -5.26 1.62
CA GLY A 22 -8.19 -6.02 2.67
C GLY A 22 -8.99 -6.17 3.96
N ALA A 23 -8.41 -6.89 4.92
CA ALA A 23 -8.99 -7.15 6.23
C ALA A 23 -8.35 -6.33 7.37
N THR A 24 -7.38 -5.46 7.05
CA THR A 24 -6.70 -4.62 8.04
C THR A 24 -7.60 -3.48 8.46
N LYS A 25 -8.07 -3.46 9.71
CA LYS A 25 -8.79 -2.31 10.28
C LYS A 25 -7.84 -1.12 10.45
N VAL A 26 -8.17 0.01 9.85
CA VAL A 26 -7.40 1.27 9.96
C VAL A 26 -8.27 2.31 10.63
N HIS A 27 -8.04 2.51 11.92
CA HIS A 27 -8.77 3.50 12.71
C HIS A 27 -8.51 4.92 12.18
N LYS A 28 -9.59 5.71 12.04
CA LYS A 28 -9.48 7.15 11.80
C LYS A 28 -9.02 7.84 13.08
N MET A 29 -8.36 8.99 12.97
CA MET A 29 -7.90 9.75 14.14
C MET A 29 -9.03 10.13 15.12
N SER A 30 -10.26 10.27 14.63
CA SER A 30 -11.46 10.54 15.45
C SER A 30 -12.07 9.30 16.10
N CYS A 31 -11.50 8.11 15.90
CA CYS A 31 -11.98 6.86 16.47
C CYS A 31 -11.37 6.64 17.85
N GLU A 32 -12.17 6.22 18.82
CA GLU A 32 -11.73 5.94 20.20
C GLU A 32 -10.63 4.87 20.26
N TYR A 33 -10.57 3.98 19.27
CA TYR A 33 -9.57 2.93 19.14
C TYR A 33 -8.31 3.36 18.37
N TYR A 34 -8.21 4.61 17.91
CA TYR A 34 -7.00 5.08 17.23
C TYR A 34 -5.78 5.00 18.15
N GLY A 35 -4.71 4.38 17.67
CA GLY A 35 -3.51 4.16 18.48
C GLY A 35 -3.60 2.93 19.40
N GLN A 36 -4.61 2.07 19.23
CA GLN A 36 -4.72 0.81 19.98
C GLN A 36 -4.43 -0.37 19.06
N ALA A 37 -3.62 -1.32 19.53
CA ALA A 37 -3.23 -2.50 18.75
C ALA A 37 -4.38 -3.49 18.55
N TYR A 38 -5.34 -3.49 19.49
CA TYR A 38 -6.51 -4.35 19.49
C TYR A 38 -7.75 -3.48 19.74
N SER A 39 -8.75 -3.58 18.87
CA SER A 39 -10.05 -2.93 19.07
C SER A 39 -11.11 -3.97 19.38
N SER A 40 -11.96 -3.72 20.36
CA SER A 40 -13.26 -4.39 20.44
C SER A 40 -14.10 -4.01 19.22
N VAL A 41 -14.96 -4.94 18.77
CA VAL A 41 -15.39 -5.09 17.36
C VAL A 41 -16.24 -3.94 16.80
N ALA A 42 -16.67 -2.96 17.60
CA ALA A 42 -17.69 -1.98 17.21
C ALA A 42 -17.13 -0.65 16.67
N CYS A 43 -16.39 -0.64 15.55
CA CYS A 43 -16.13 0.62 14.83
C CYS A 43 -16.30 0.53 13.30
N SER A 44 -16.87 1.58 12.73
CA SER A 44 -17.11 1.75 11.28
C SER A 44 -15.87 2.21 10.50
N CYS A 45 -14.69 2.10 11.10
CA CYS A 45 -13.44 2.44 10.41
C CYS A 45 -13.20 1.48 9.23
N PRO A 46 -12.60 1.99 8.14
CA PRO A 46 -12.42 1.22 6.91
C PRO A 46 -11.53 0.01 7.14
N LEU A 47 -11.80 -1.04 6.37
CA LEU A 47 -10.87 -2.13 6.16
C LEU A 47 -10.00 -1.78 4.95
N LYS A 48 -8.71 -2.07 5.06
CA LYS A 48 -7.68 -1.76 4.07
C LYS A 48 -6.78 -2.96 3.85
N GLU A 49 -6.01 -2.97 2.77
CA GLU A 49 -4.98 -4.01 2.62
C GLU A 49 -3.85 -3.84 3.61
N ALA A 50 -3.26 -4.94 4.04
CA ALA A 50 -2.06 -4.84 4.85
C ALA A 50 -0.93 -4.20 4.01
N TRP A 51 -0.19 -3.26 4.61
CA TRP A 51 0.96 -2.64 3.95
C TRP A 51 1.92 -3.69 3.35
N SER A 52 2.20 -4.77 4.09
CA SER A 52 3.07 -5.87 3.64
C SER A 52 2.53 -6.59 2.41
N SER A 53 1.22 -6.76 2.29
CA SER A 53 0.58 -7.34 1.10
C SER A 53 0.82 -6.46 -0.13
N LEU A 54 0.58 -5.15 -0.01
CA LEU A 54 0.81 -4.19 -1.10
C LEU A 54 2.29 -4.14 -1.51
N GLN A 55 3.20 -4.09 -0.53
CA GLN A 55 4.64 -4.10 -0.77
C GLN A 55 5.08 -5.38 -1.49
N SER A 56 4.54 -6.54 -1.09
CA SER A 56 4.81 -7.83 -1.71
C SER A 56 4.33 -7.89 -3.16
N VAL A 57 3.13 -7.37 -3.46
CA VAL A 57 2.61 -7.25 -4.84
C VAL A 57 3.55 -6.41 -5.70
N VAL A 58 3.96 -5.24 -5.21
CA VAL A 58 4.91 -4.36 -5.93
C VAL A 58 6.24 -5.06 -6.17
N GLY A 59 6.78 -5.75 -5.15
CA GLY A 59 8.03 -6.50 -5.28
C GLY A 59 7.97 -7.58 -6.36
N ARG A 60 6.90 -8.40 -6.37
CA ARG A 60 6.70 -9.43 -7.39
C ARG A 60 6.54 -8.84 -8.79
N LEU A 61 5.78 -7.76 -8.94
CA LEU A 61 5.57 -7.12 -10.24
C LEU A 61 6.82 -6.43 -10.77
N ARG A 62 7.68 -5.90 -9.89
CA ARG A 62 9.00 -5.38 -10.28
C ARG A 62 9.88 -6.47 -10.88
N VAL A 63 9.99 -7.60 -10.20
CA VAL A 63 10.78 -8.76 -10.66
C VAL A 63 10.22 -9.27 -11.99
N ALA A 64 8.92 -9.52 -12.06
CA ALA A 64 8.28 -9.98 -13.29
C ALA A 64 8.53 -9.01 -14.46
N PHE A 65 8.42 -7.70 -14.25
CA PHE A 65 8.68 -6.71 -15.30
C PHE A 65 10.08 -6.85 -15.90
N GLU A 66 11.10 -7.09 -15.07
CA GLU A 66 12.48 -7.27 -15.50
C GLU A 66 12.70 -8.63 -16.19
N GLU A 67 12.08 -9.70 -15.67
CA GLU A 67 12.11 -11.04 -16.29
C GLU A 67 11.50 -11.05 -17.70
N TYR A 68 10.48 -10.23 -17.94
CA TYR A 68 9.84 -10.07 -19.27
C TYR A 68 10.51 -8.99 -20.15
N GLY A 69 11.78 -8.64 -19.87
CA GLY A 69 12.61 -7.78 -20.72
C GLY A 69 12.44 -6.27 -20.48
N GLY A 70 11.77 -5.88 -19.41
CA GLY A 70 11.66 -4.49 -19.00
C GLY A 70 12.95 -3.95 -18.37
N SER A 71 13.30 -2.69 -18.65
CA SER A 71 14.48 -2.06 -18.04
C SER A 71 14.19 -1.60 -16.60
N PRO A 72 15.06 -1.90 -15.62
CA PRO A 72 14.93 -1.44 -14.24
C PRO A 72 14.75 0.08 -14.12
N LEU A 73 15.42 0.86 -14.99
CA LEU A 73 15.34 2.33 -15.00
C LEU A 73 13.96 2.86 -15.41
N THR A 74 13.23 2.09 -16.22
CA THR A 74 11.90 2.45 -16.72
C THR A 74 10.77 1.73 -16.00
N ASN A 75 11.09 0.96 -14.96
CA ASN A 75 10.15 0.09 -14.27
C ASN A 75 9.08 0.93 -13.55
N PRO A 76 7.80 0.89 -13.96
CA PRO A 76 6.76 1.74 -13.39
C PRO A 76 6.44 1.36 -11.93
N PHE A 77 6.71 0.12 -11.53
CA PHE A 77 6.54 -0.38 -10.16
C PHE A 77 7.67 0.11 -9.23
N GLY A 78 8.80 0.54 -9.80
CA GLY A 78 9.91 1.19 -9.08
C GLY A 78 9.78 2.72 -8.98
N SER A 79 8.68 3.30 -9.44
CA SER A 79 8.50 4.76 -9.46
C SER A 79 8.41 5.37 -8.05
N SER A 80 8.93 6.59 -7.88
CA SER A 80 8.89 7.34 -6.62
C SER A 80 7.47 7.53 -6.07
N VAL A 81 6.48 7.73 -6.93
CA VAL A 81 5.08 7.89 -6.52
C VAL A 81 4.50 6.61 -5.88
N VAL A 82 4.97 5.44 -6.32
CA VAL A 82 4.59 4.14 -5.74
C VAL A 82 5.23 3.97 -4.37
N TRP A 83 6.52 4.31 -4.25
CA TRP A 83 7.24 4.23 -2.99
C TRP A 83 6.65 5.16 -1.91
N LEU A 84 6.37 6.42 -2.27
CA LEU A 84 5.76 7.40 -1.36
C LEU A 84 4.40 6.91 -0.83
N TYR A 85 3.58 6.30 -1.69
CA TYR A 85 2.30 5.74 -1.27
C TYR A 85 2.48 4.55 -0.30
N LEU A 86 3.43 3.64 -0.57
CA LEU A 86 3.69 2.53 0.34
C LEU A 86 4.17 3.02 1.72
N GLU A 87 5.03 4.04 1.77
CA GLU A 87 5.46 4.65 3.04
C GLU A 87 4.30 5.37 3.74
N GLU A 88 3.45 6.09 3.02
CA GLU A 88 2.25 6.72 3.59
C GLU A 88 1.33 5.66 4.24
N VAL A 89 1.07 4.55 3.54
CA VAL A 89 0.25 3.44 4.06
C VAL A 89 0.89 2.81 5.29
N LYS A 90 2.21 2.55 5.27
CA LYS A 90 2.97 2.05 6.42
C LYS A 90 2.83 2.99 7.63
N VAL A 91 2.97 4.29 7.38
CA VAL A 91 2.89 5.33 8.42
C VAL A 91 1.45 5.48 8.95
N SER A 92 0.45 5.38 8.09
CA SER A 92 -0.95 5.47 8.49
C SER A 92 -1.37 4.26 9.33
N GLN A 93 -1.02 3.05 8.89
CA GLN A 93 -1.44 1.82 9.55
C GLN A 93 -0.77 1.62 10.92
N ALA A 94 0.52 1.89 11.06
CA ALA A 94 1.17 1.72 12.36
C ALA A 94 0.70 2.76 13.39
N LYS A 95 0.47 4.02 12.98
CA LYS A 95 -0.19 5.03 13.84
C LYS A 95 -1.59 4.59 14.26
N ALA A 96 -2.41 4.11 13.32
CA ALA A 96 -3.77 3.67 13.62
C ALA A 96 -3.83 2.51 14.63
N ARG A 97 -2.78 1.68 14.68
CA ARG A 97 -2.64 0.51 15.57
C ARG A 97 -1.79 0.75 16.82
N GLY A 98 -1.32 1.98 17.04
CA GLY A 98 -0.47 2.28 18.21
C GLY A 98 0.89 1.62 18.19
N LEU A 99 1.34 1.11 17.04
CA LEU A 99 2.67 0.56 16.91
C LEU A 99 3.66 1.74 16.87
N SER A 100 4.51 1.84 17.89
CA SER A 100 5.56 2.86 17.92
C SER A 100 6.55 2.62 16.78
N TYR A 101 6.90 3.67 16.04
CA TYR A 101 7.99 3.64 15.06
C TYR A 101 9.32 3.54 15.79
N LYS A 102 9.74 2.30 16.07
CA LYS A 102 11.14 1.98 16.27
C LYS A 102 11.51 0.94 15.22
N CYS A 103 12.00 1.44 14.10
CA CYS A 103 12.90 0.69 13.24
C CYS A 103 14.32 0.94 13.76
#